data_AF-A0A8H6ADQ1-F1
#
_entry.id   AF-A0A8H6ADQ1-F1
#
_cell.length_a   1.000
_cell.length_b   1.000
_cell.length_c   1.000
_cell.angle_alpha   90.00
_cell.angle_beta   90.00
_cell.angle_gamma   90.00
#
_symmetry.space_group_name_H-M   'P 1'
#
loop_
_entity.id
_entity.type
_entity.pdbx_description
1 polymer ?
#
loop_
_entity_poly.entity_id
_entity_poly.type
_entity_poly.pdbx_seq_one_letter_code
_entity_poly.pdbx_strand_id
1 'polypeptide(L)'
;MPPTNPLTLIVATTPISTREKNLLGIGLNGTLPWPRIKADMSFFARVTSRPPRPGTTNAMIMGRKTYDSVPKSLRPLGKRINVVVTRDTTGDVRRRVMEELEGKRAKSAAAAAAAANNTTAPGEGPITDAI
;
A
#
# COMPACT_ATOMS: atom_id res chain seq x y z
N MET A 1 -21.24 6.63 23.30
CA MET A 1 -20.55 5.80 22.29
C MET A 1 -19.39 6.62 21.74
N PRO A 2 -18.15 6.11 21.71
CA PRO A 2 -17.05 6.85 21.09
C PRO A 2 -17.34 7.03 19.58
N PRO A 3 -16.94 8.15 18.96
CA PRO A 3 -17.14 8.38 17.54
C PRO A 3 -16.37 7.34 16.71
N THR A 4 -16.95 6.89 15.60
CA THR A 4 -16.33 5.94 14.68
C THR A 4 -15.23 6.62 13.88
N ASN A 5 -14.19 5.87 13.51
CA ASN A 5 -13.12 6.39 12.65
C ASN A 5 -13.66 6.73 11.25
N PRO A 6 -13.20 7.82 10.62
CA PRO A 6 -13.65 8.20 9.28
C PRO A 6 -13.06 7.28 8.19
N LEU A 7 -13.80 7.12 7.09
CA LEU A 7 -13.30 6.49 5.87
C LEU A 7 -12.78 7.56 4.92
N THR A 8 -11.51 7.45 4.49
CA THR A 8 -10.88 8.43 3.58
C THR A 8 -10.79 7.86 2.17
N LEU A 9 -11.38 8.57 1.19
CA LEU A 9 -11.19 8.30 -0.23
C LEU A 9 -10.01 9.12 -0.75
N ILE A 10 -9.10 8.47 -1.46
CA ILE A 10 -7.97 9.11 -2.16
C ILE A 10 -8.08 8.81 -3.65
N VAL A 11 -8.09 9.85 -4.48
CA VAL A 11 -8.31 9.72 -5.93
C VAL A 11 -7.62 10.85 -6.67
N ALA A 12 -7.05 10.53 -7.83
CA ALA A 12 -6.64 11.52 -8.83
C ALA A 12 -7.69 11.52 -9.94
N THR A 13 -8.09 12.71 -10.40
CA THR A 13 -9.14 12.87 -11.41
C THR A 13 -8.69 13.86 -12.49
N THR A 14 -9.19 13.68 -13.72
CA THR A 14 -9.06 14.68 -14.79
C THR A 14 -10.45 15.20 -15.18
N PRO A 15 -10.66 16.53 -15.26
CA PRO A 15 -11.94 17.08 -15.68
C PRO A 15 -12.18 16.80 -17.18
N ILE A 16 -13.37 16.35 -17.52
CA ILE A 16 -13.82 16.16 -18.91
C ILE A 16 -15.09 16.99 -19.09
N SER A 17 -15.00 18.07 -19.85
CA SER A 17 -16.14 18.96 -20.08
C SER A 17 -17.07 18.35 -21.14
N THR A 18 -18.35 18.24 -20.78
CA THR A 18 -19.43 17.84 -21.70
C THR A 18 -20.44 18.99 -21.81
N ARG A 19 -21.40 18.89 -22.73
CA ARG A 19 -22.45 19.92 -22.89
C ARG A 19 -23.29 20.12 -21.64
N GLU A 20 -23.47 19.07 -20.83
CA GLU A 20 -24.35 19.09 -19.66
C GLU A 20 -23.60 19.32 -18.35
N LYS A 21 -22.41 18.73 -18.19
CA LYS A 21 -21.63 18.79 -16.94
C LYS A 21 -20.15 18.45 -17.12
N ASN A 22 -19.36 18.78 -16.11
CA ASN A 22 -17.99 18.29 -16.00
C ASN A 22 -17.98 16.89 -15.38
N LEU A 23 -17.33 15.94 -16.05
CA LEU A 23 -17.07 14.60 -15.54
C LEU A 23 -15.67 14.52 -14.92
N LEU A 24 -15.45 13.53 -14.06
CA LEU A 24 -14.16 13.26 -13.42
C LEU A 24 -13.61 11.92 -13.90
N GLY A 25 -12.72 11.96 -14.87
CA GLY A 25 -12.07 10.77 -15.44
C GLY A 25 -11.02 10.20 -14.48
N ILE A 26 -11.05 8.87 -14.27
CA ILE A 26 -10.16 8.17 -13.33
C ILE A 26 -9.42 6.97 -13.95
N GLY A 27 -9.84 6.51 -15.13
CA GLY A 27 -9.26 5.33 -15.76
C GLY A 27 -9.70 5.14 -17.20
N LEU A 28 -8.85 4.49 -17.98
CA LEU A 28 -9.07 4.11 -19.38
C LEU A 28 -8.49 2.71 -19.59
N ASN A 29 -9.27 1.78 -20.15
CA ASN A 29 -8.81 0.40 -20.46
C ASN A 29 -8.10 -0.34 -19.30
N GLY A 30 -8.53 -0.10 -18.06
CA GLY A 30 -7.96 -0.75 -16.88
C GLY A 30 -6.66 -0.12 -16.38
N THR A 31 -6.23 1.01 -16.92
CA THR A 31 -5.08 1.80 -16.44
C THR A 31 -5.49 3.25 -16.16
N LEU A 32 -4.54 4.08 -15.69
CA LEU A 32 -4.74 5.52 -15.56
C LEU A 32 -4.84 6.16 -16.95
N PRO A 33 -5.66 7.22 -17.13
CA PRO A 33 -5.88 7.82 -18.44
C PRO A 33 -4.76 8.79 -18.85
N TRP A 34 -3.71 8.92 -18.03
CA TRP A 34 -2.54 9.77 -18.27
C TRP A 34 -1.22 8.99 -18.13
N PRO A 35 -0.13 9.47 -18.76
CA PRO A 35 1.22 8.97 -18.49
C PRO A 35 1.61 9.10 -17.02
N ARG A 36 2.67 8.39 -16.61
CA ARG A 36 3.10 8.37 -15.20
C ARG A 36 3.45 9.76 -14.65
N ILE A 37 2.62 10.27 -13.74
CA ILE A 37 2.88 11.50 -12.99
C ILE A 37 3.63 11.16 -11.70
N LYS A 38 4.95 11.37 -11.67
CA LYS A 38 5.82 10.98 -10.54
C LYS A 38 5.40 11.64 -9.22
N ALA A 39 5.01 12.91 -9.26
CA ALA A 39 4.58 13.67 -8.09
C ALA A 39 3.36 13.03 -7.41
N ASP A 40 2.31 12.73 -8.18
CA ASP A 40 1.09 12.06 -7.70
C ASP A 40 1.40 10.67 -7.13
N MET A 41 2.21 9.86 -7.83
CA MET A 41 2.62 8.54 -7.33
C MET A 41 3.37 8.63 -6.00
N SER A 42 4.24 9.63 -5.83
CA SER A 42 4.97 9.85 -4.59
C SER A 42 4.06 10.32 -3.46
N PHE A 43 3.07 11.17 -3.78
CA PHE A 43 2.06 11.65 -2.85
C PHE A 43 1.20 10.49 -2.37
N PHE A 44 0.66 9.69 -3.28
CA PHE A 44 -0.13 8.50 -2.98
C PHE A 44 0.65 7.51 -2.10
N ALA A 45 1.89 7.18 -2.47
CA ALA A 45 2.72 6.28 -1.68
C ALA A 45 2.95 6.81 -0.26
N ARG A 46 3.27 8.09 -0.12
CA ARG A 46 3.55 8.73 1.17
C ARG A 46 2.30 8.82 2.06
N VAL A 47 1.17 9.27 1.51
CA VAL A 47 -0.08 9.43 2.27
C VAL A 47 -0.62 8.08 2.71
N THR A 48 -0.62 7.08 1.83
CA THR A 48 -1.19 5.76 2.16
C THR A 48 -0.29 4.94 3.07
N SER A 49 1.03 5.16 3.11
CA SER A 49 1.96 4.38 3.95
C SER A 49 2.30 5.04 5.30
N ARG A 50 1.98 6.31 5.51
CA ARG A 50 2.28 7.01 6.78
C ARG A 50 1.25 6.63 7.85
N PRO A 51 1.63 5.87 8.89
CA PRO A 51 0.70 5.50 9.93
C PRO A 51 0.34 6.70 10.82
N PRO A 52 -0.88 6.78 11.37
CA PRO A 52 -1.29 7.85 12.27
C PRO A 52 -0.63 7.76 13.65
N ARG A 53 -0.15 6.57 14.05
CA ARG A 53 0.54 6.32 15.32
C ARG A 53 1.69 5.32 15.13
N PRO A 54 2.78 5.40 15.92
CA PRO A 54 3.83 4.39 15.93
C PRO A 54 3.24 2.99 16.16
N GLY A 55 3.82 1.97 15.52
CA GLY A 55 3.36 0.58 15.64
C GLY A 55 2.06 0.25 14.89
N THR A 56 1.44 1.21 14.19
CA THR A 56 0.25 0.94 13.36
C THR A 56 0.59 0.86 11.88
N THR A 57 -0.29 0.25 11.08
CA THR A 57 -0.16 0.16 9.62
C THR A 57 -1.49 0.51 8.97
N ASN A 58 -1.47 1.37 7.96
CA ASN A 58 -2.68 1.75 7.23
C ASN A 58 -3.21 0.60 6.37
N ALA A 59 -4.52 0.51 6.25
CA ALA A 59 -5.19 -0.36 5.29
C ALA A 59 -5.56 0.40 4.02
N MET A 60 -5.38 -0.24 2.86
CA MET A 60 -5.88 0.22 1.57
C MET A 60 -6.90 -0.77 1.04
N ILE A 61 -8.12 -0.29 0.84
CA ILE A 61 -9.22 -1.05 0.27
C ILE A 61 -9.34 -0.69 -1.20
N MET A 62 -9.35 -1.68 -2.08
CA MET A 62 -9.45 -1.47 -3.51
C MET A 62 -10.28 -2.56 -4.18
N GLY A 63 -10.90 -2.23 -5.31
CA GLY A 63 -11.57 -3.24 -6.13
C GLY A 63 -10.58 -4.15 -6.85
N ARG A 64 -11.02 -5.37 -7.19
CA ARG A 64 -10.22 -6.35 -7.95
C ARG A 64 -9.56 -5.78 -9.21
N LYS A 65 -10.27 -4.98 -10.01
CA LYS A 65 -9.73 -4.37 -11.23
C LYS A 65 -8.64 -3.34 -10.94
N THR A 66 -8.77 -2.57 -9.86
CA THR A 66 -7.71 -1.65 -9.41
C THR A 66 -6.47 -2.41 -8.98
N TYR A 67 -6.64 -3.52 -8.25
CA TYR A 67 -5.52 -4.38 -7.89
C TYR A 67 -4.81 -4.98 -9.12
N ASP A 68 -5.57 -5.39 -10.15
CA ASP A 68 -5.01 -5.89 -11.40
C ASP A 68 -4.29 -4.82 -12.24
N SER A 69 -4.68 -3.54 -12.12
CA SER A 69 -4.03 -2.42 -12.83
C SER A 69 -2.62 -2.12 -12.33
N VAL A 70 -2.28 -2.56 -11.11
CA VAL A 70 -0.95 -2.38 -10.53
C VAL A 70 0.02 -3.40 -11.15
N PRO A 71 1.23 -2.99 -11.60
CA PRO A 71 2.23 -3.91 -12.11
C PRO A 71 2.53 -5.06 -11.13
N LYS A 72 2.69 -6.29 -11.65
CA LYS A 72 2.91 -7.50 -10.83
C LYS A 72 4.11 -7.39 -9.87
N SER A 73 5.15 -6.64 -10.24
CA SER A 73 6.34 -6.42 -9.40
C SER A 73 6.08 -5.53 -8.18
N LEU A 74 5.06 -4.66 -8.25
CA LEU A 74 4.73 -3.68 -7.22
C LEU A 74 3.56 -4.12 -6.33
N ARG A 75 2.78 -5.10 -6.77
CA ARG A 75 1.69 -5.68 -5.98
C ARG A 75 2.20 -6.88 -5.16
N PRO A 76 1.69 -7.08 -3.94
CA PRO A 76 0.94 -6.13 -3.13
C PRO A 76 1.78 -4.92 -2.71
N LEU A 77 1.12 -3.77 -2.53
CA LEU A 77 1.80 -2.52 -2.21
C LEU A 77 2.39 -2.58 -0.79
N GLY A 78 3.72 -2.52 -0.68
CA GLY A 78 4.43 -2.66 0.59
C GLY A 78 4.10 -1.56 1.61
N LYS A 79 4.38 -1.84 2.90
CA LYS A 79 4.12 -0.97 4.08
C LYS A 79 2.64 -0.65 4.33
N ARG A 80 1.71 -1.39 3.73
CA ARG A 80 0.26 -1.20 3.82
C ARG A 80 -0.44 -2.56 3.91
N ILE A 81 -1.55 -2.62 4.62
CA ILE A 81 -2.46 -3.76 4.60
C ILE A 81 -3.30 -3.63 3.32
N ASN A 82 -3.16 -4.58 2.39
CA ASN A 82 -3.88 -4.55 1.11
C ASN A 82 -5.16 -5.37 1.24
N VAL A 83 -6.32 -4.74 1.01
CA VAL A 83 -7.65 -5.37 1.07
C VAL A 83 -8.28 -5.28 -0.31
N VAL A 84 -8.54 -6.43 -0.93
CA VAL A 84 -9.09 -6.51 -2.28
C VAL A 84 -10.54 -6.97 -2.23
N VAL A 85 -11.45 -6.14 -2.74
CA VAL A 85 -12.88 -6.45 -2.82
C VAL A 85 -13.16 -7.15 -4.15
N THR A 86 -13.68 -8.37 -4.05
CA THR A 86 -14.09 -9.21 -5.18
C THR A 86 -15.38 -9.95 -4.86
N ARG A 87 -16.16 -10.27 -5.90
CA ARG A 87 -17.34 -11.15 -5.81
C ARG A 87 -16.98 -12.62 -6.01
N ASP A 88 -15.81 -12.89 -6.58
CA ASP A 88 -15.29 -14.25 -6.70
C ASP A 88 -14.68 -14.69 -5.36
N THR A 89 -15.51 -15.28 -4.50
CA THR A 89 -15.14 -15.67 -3.13
C THR A 89 -14.60 -17.08 -3.02
N THR A 90 -14.73 -17.92 -4.05
CA THR A 90 -14.27 -19.33 -4.03
C THR A 90 -13.44 -19.72 -5.24
N GLY A 91 -13.39 -18.90 -6.28
CA GLY A 91 -12.68 -19.18 -7.52
C GLY A 91 -11.24 -18.69 -7.57
N ASP A 92 -10.69 -18.76 -8.78
CA ASP A 92 -9.26 -18.56 -9.06
C ASP A 92 -8.76 -17.16 -8.69
N VAL A 93 -9.63 -16.14 -8.75
CA VAL A 93 -9.23 -14.77 -8.43
C VAL A 93 -8.87 -14.66 -6.96
N ARG A 94 -9.67 -15.25 -6.06
CA ARG A 94 -9.37 -15.26 -4.63
C ARG A 94 -8.06 -15.98 -4.38
N ARG A 95 -7.89 -17.20 -4.92
CA ARG A 95 -6.67 -18.00 -4.71
C ARG A 95 -5.42 -17.20 -5.08
N ARG A 96 -5.38 -16.66 -6.31
CA ARG A 96 -4.26 -15.84 -6.80
C ARG A 96 -3.98 -14.62 -5.92
N VAL A 97 -5.02 -13.88 -5.52
CA VAL A 97 -4.85 -12.68 -4.70
C VAL A 97 -4.32 -13.05 -3.31
N MET A 98 -4.84 -14.12 -2.70
CA MET A 98 -4.37 -14.60 -1.40
C MET A 98 -2.91 -15.05 -1.45
N GLU A 99 -2.51 -15.82 -2.46
CA GLU A 99 -1.10 -16.23 -2.68
C GLU A 99 -0.16 -15.02 -2.80
N GLU A 100 -0.55 -13.99 -3.56
CA GLU A 100 0.24 -12.77 -3.70
C GLU A 100 0.35 -12.00 -2.37
N LEU A 101 -0.75 -11.89 -1.61
CA LEU A 101 -0.79 -11.24 -0.29
C LEU A 101 0.07 -11.97 0.74
N GLU A 102 -0.08 -13.29 0.84
CA GLU A 102 0.67 -14.15 1.76
C GLU A 102 2.16 -14.17 1.42
N GLY A 103 2.50 -14.35 0.15
CA GLY A 103 3.89 -14.35 -0.30
C GLY A 103 4.62 -13.04 0.02
N LYS A 104 3.93 -11.89 -0.08
CA LYS A 104 4.53 -10.59 0.29
C LYS A 104 4.58 -10.39 1.81
N ARG A 105 3.58 -10.87 2.56
CA ARG A 105 3.58 -10.83 4.03
C ARG A 105 4.73 -11.66 4.60
N ALA A 106 4.94 -12.87 4.09
CA ALA A 106 6.08 -13.72 4.47
C ALA A 106 7.42 -13.03 4.20
N LYS A 107 7.61 -12.46 3.01
CA LYS A 107 8.82 -11.68 2.67
C LYS A 107 9.03 -10.47 3.59
N SER A 108 7.95 -9.75 3.93
CA SER A 108 8.02 -8.58 4.78
C SER A 108 8.31 -8.96 6.25
N ALA A 109 7.77 -10.08 6.73
CA ALA A 109 8.05 -10.63 8.05
C ALA A 109 9.50 -11.13 8.16
N ALA A 110 10.00 -11.84 7.15
CA ALA A 110 11.40 -12.27 7.09
C ALA A 110 12.37 -11.08 7.09
N ALA A 111 12.07 -10.02 6.32
CA ALA A 111 12.87 -8.80 6.31
C ALA A 111 12.84 -8.07 7.66
N ALA A 112 11.70 -8.03 8.34
CA ALA A 112 11.57 -7.43 9.67
C ALA A 112 12.35 -8.23 10.73
N ALA A 113 12.29 -9.57 10.69
CA ALA A 113 13.05 -10.45 11.57
C ALA A 113 14.57 -10.31 11.35
N ALA A 114 15.02 -10.23 10.09
CA ALA A 114 16.42 -10.00 9.76
C ALA A 114 16.93 -8.62 10.26
N ALA A 115 16.10 -7.58 10.17
CA ALA A 115 16.44 -6.26 10.70
C ALA A 115 16.52 -6.25 12.24
N ALA A 116 15.65 -6.99 12.92
CA ALA A 116 15.69 -7.12 14.37
C ALA A 116 16.97 -7.83 14.87
N ASN A 117 17.41 -8.89 14.19
CA ASN A 117 18.63 -9.62 14.55
C ASN A 117 19.92 -8.79 14.35
N ASN A 118 19.90 -7.77 13.50
CA ASN A 118 21.04 -6.88 13.29
C ASN A 118 21.14 -5.73 14.31
N THR A 119 20.20 -5.62 15.26
CA THR A 119 20.17 -4.51 16.24
C THR A 119 20.62 -4.94 17.65
N THR A 120 21.10 -6.17 17.84
CA THR A 120 21.62 -6.66 19.12
C THR A 120 23.14 -6.80 19.07
N ALA A 121 23.83 -5.68 19.27
CA ALA A 121 25.20 -5.67 19.79
C ALA A 121 25.31 -4.48 20.75
N PRO A 122 25.23 -4.69 22.08
CA PRO A 122 25.82 -3.76 23.01
C PRO A 122 27.34 -3.94 22.87
N GLY A 123 27.99 -3.01 22.19
CA GLY A 123 29.44 -2.90 22.23
C GLY A 123 29.84 -2.54 23.66
N GLU A 124 30.24 -3.55 24.42
CA GLU A 124 31.07 -3.40 25.60
C GLU A 124 32.38 -2.78 25.11
N GLY A 125 32.49 -1.45 25.26
CA GLY A 125 33.73 -0.74 24.97
C GLY A 125 34.80 -1.22 25.96
N PRO A 126 36.05 -1.45 25.52
CA PRO A 126 37.10 -1.84 26.45
C PRO A 126 37.31 -0.71 27.46
N ILE A 127 37.24 -1.06 28.74
CA ILE A 127 37.70 -0.23 29.85
C ILE A 127 39.21 -0.08 29.65
N THR A 128 39.66 1.11 29.24
CA THR A 128 41.07 1.50 29.36
C THR A 128 41.14 2.73 30.24
N ASP A 129 41.46 2.48 31.52
CA ASP A 129 42.04 3.47 32.41
C ASP A 129 43.38 3.93 31.81
N ALA A 130 43.53 5.22 31.60
CA ALA A 130 44.82 5.87 31.43
C ALA A 130 44.71 7.35 31.85
N ILE A 131 45.25 7.61 33.05
CA ILE A 131 45.82 8.83 33.65
C ILE A 131 45.31 10.18 33.14
#